data_AF-A0A5N8ACM6-F1
#
_entry.id   AF-A0A5N8ACM6-F1
#
_cell.length_a   1.000
_cell.length_b   1.000
_cell.length_c   1.000
_cell.angle_alpha   90.00
_cell.angle_beta   90.00
_cell.angle_gamma   90.00
#
_symmetry.space_group_name_H-M   'P 1'
#
loop_
_entity.id
_entity.type
_entity.pdbx_description
1 polymer ?
#
loop_
_entity_poly.entity_id
_entity_poly.type
_entity_poly.pdbx_seq_one_letter_code
_entity_poly.pdbx_strand_id
1 'polypeptide(L)'
;MIIEIRITAKTDDSSYRIIQYNTDTQKIHCDCVPPPWEWCAHVDAALVAGERFMVHPDDREKADIIMAQMPPLTPPDGWKGSWRRNKEWRGLPPTPRRAPKANDTHAQLGEDLETYNRRPTVCFTGQFEIARGEMVKMAHSHGWRETSSVTQETMIVVASDPDGTSNKIRAARMNGISILSYTEWLETMETGEIHI
;
A
#
# COMPACT_ATOMS: atom_id res chain seq x y z
N MET A 1 -28.53 3.33 -27.79
CA MET A 1 -28.18 4.68 -27.29
C MET A 1 -26.97 4.56 -26.35
N ILE A 2 -26.10 5.57 -26.28
CA ILE A 2 -24.99 5.60 -25.29
C ILE A 2 -25.33 6.61 -24.20
N ILE A 3 -25.23 6.18 -22.94
CA ILE A 3 -25.33 7.04 -21.76
C ILE A 3 -23.93 7.19 -21.17
N GLU A 4 -23.51 8.42 -20.90
CA GLU A 4 -22.21 8.74 -20.33
C GLU A 4 -22.36 9.40 -18.97
N ILE A 5 -21.51 8.99 -18.02
CA ILE A 5 -21.41 9.60 -16.69
C ILE A 5 -19.95 9.89 -16.35
N ARG A 6 -19.71 11.03 -15.69
CA ARG A 6 -18.41 11.40 -15.14
C ARG A 6 -18.25 10.89 -13.72
N ILE A 7 -17.15 10.21 -13.45
CA ILE A 7 -16.77 9.69 -12.13
C ILE A 7 -15.47 10.33 -11.68
N THR A 8 -15.39 10.85 -10.46
CA THR A 8 -14.14 11.41 -9.90
C THR A 8 -13.04 10.37 -9.96
N ALA A 9 -11.85 10.73 -10.43
CA ALA A 9 -10.72 9.82 -10.47
C ALA A 9 -10.18 9.54 -9.05
N LYS A 10 -9.62 8.35 -8.85
CA LYS A 10 -9.08 7.95 -7.53
C LYS A 10 -7.85 8.76 -7.08
N THR A 11 -7.07 9.28 -8.02
CA THR A 11 -5.74 9.87 -7.77
C THR A 11 -5.72 11.39 -7.76
N ASP A 12 -6.79 12.03 -8.27
CA ASP A 12 -6.86 13.47 -8.44
C ASP A 12 -8.34 13.88 -8.46
N ASP A 13 -8.78 14.59 -7.42
CA ASP A 13 -10.15 15.05 -7.22
C ASP A 13 -10.62 16.02 -8.29
N SER A 14 -9.70 16.64 -9.04
CA SER A 14 -10.03 17.57 -10.13
C SER A 14 -10.25 16.88 -11.48
N SER A 15 -9.93 15.59 -11.58
CA SER A 15 -10.03 14.83 -12.82
C SER A 15 -11.20 13.85 -12.80
N TYR A 16 -11.84 13.67 -13.95
CA TYR A 16 -12.93 12.71 -14.14
C TYR A 16 -12.51 11.57 -15.06
N ARG A 17 -13.12 10.41 -14.82
CA ARG A 17 -13.17 9.23 -15.69
C ARG A 17 -14.56 9.12 -16.28
N ILE A 18 -14.63 8.71 -17.53
CA ILE A 18 -15.91 8.50 -18.21
C ILE A 18 -16.30 7.02 -18.11
N ILE A 19 -17.52 6.78 -17.65
CA ILE A 19 -18.19 5.49 -17.84
C ILE A 19 -19.24 5.66 -18.93
N GLN A 20 -19.17 4.82 -19.94
CA GLN A 20 -20.12 4.73 -21.03
C GLN A 20 -20.93 3.44 -20.89
N TYR A 21 -22.26 3.54 -20.98
CA TYR A 21 -23.17 2.41 -21.05
C TYR A 21 -23.90 2.43 -22.39
N ASN A 22 -23.76 1.36 -23.17
CA ASN A 22 -24.49 1.19 -24.42
C ASN A 22 -25.78 0.40 -24.15
N THR A 23 -26.93 1.06 -24.22
CA THR A 23 -28.24 0.47 -23.92
C THR A 23 -28.65 -0.65 -24.87
N ASP A 24 -28.13 -0.64 -26.11
CA ASP A 24 -28.54 -1.58 -27.15
C ASP A 24 -27.77 -2.91 -27.00
N THR A 25 -26.50 -2.83 -26.60
CA THR A 25 -25.61 -3.98 -26.41
C THR A 25 -25.47 -4.40 -24.95
N GLN A 26 -26.00 -3.60 -24.03
CA GLN A 26 -25.85 -3.73 -22.57
C GLN A 26 -24.39 -3.78 -22.09
N LYS A 27 -23.45 -3.19 -22.86
CA LYS A 27 -22.02 -3.15 -22.51
C LYS A 27 -21.66 -1.89 -21.75
N ILE A 28 -20.75 -2.04 -20.80
CA ILE A 28 -20.18 -0.95 -19.99
C ILE A 28 -18.70 -0.82 -20.30
N HIS A 29 -18.25 0.42 -20.46
CA HIS A 29 -16.85 0.75 -20.64
C HIS A 29 -16.46 1.89 -19.71
N CYS A 30 -15.30 1.78 -19.07
CA CYS A 30 -14.69 2.89 -18.34
C CYS A 30 -13.33 3.19 -18.93
N ASP A 31 -13.07 4.46 -19.24
CA ASP A 31 -11.83 4.92 -19.89
C ASP A 31 -10.54 4.64 -19.10
N CYS A 32 -10.64 4.25 -17.83
CA CYS A 32 -9.50 3.91 -16.99
C CYS A 32 -8.96 2.49 -17.24
N VAL A 33 -9.68 1.63 -17.98
CA VAL A 33 -9.23 0.28 -18.32
C VAL A 33 -9.39 0.03 -19.82
N PRO A 34 -8.35 -0.42 -20.52
CA PRO A 34 -8.47 -0.77 -21.93
C PRO A 34 -9.37 -2.01 -22.10
N PRO A 35 -10.08 -2.14 -23.24
CA PRO A 35 -10.76 -3.37 -23.61
C PRO A 35 -9.81 -4.59 -23.57
N PRO A 36 -10.32 -5.80 -23.27
CA PRO A 36 -11.74 -6.17 -23.10
C PRO A 36 -12.24 -6.07 -21.65
N TRP A 37 -11.51 -5.39 -20.77
CA TRP A 37 -11.84 -5.37 -19.35
C TRP A 37 -13.01 -4.42 -19.07
N GLU A 38 -14.13 -4.96 -18.61
CA GLU A 38 -15.33 -4.19 -18.27
C GLU A 38 -15.38 -3.82 -16.78
N TRP A 39 -14.39 -4.26 -16.00
CA TRP A 39 -14.39 -4.13 -14.55
C TRP A 39 -13.26 -3.22 -14.03
N CYS A 40 -13.63 -2.22 -13.25
CA CYS A 40 -12.69 -1.32 -12.58
C CYS A 40 -13.28 -0.77 -11.28
N ALA A 41 -12.48 -0.01 -10.53
CA ALA A 41 -12.95 0.61 -9.29
C ALA A 41 -14.07 1.64 -9.49
N HIS A 42 -14.10 2.34 -10.63
CA HIS A 42 -15.15 3.30 -10.95
C HIS A 42 -16.50 2.60 -11.20
N VAL A 43 -16.50 1.52 -11.99
CA VAL A 43 -17.71 0.72 -12.27
C VAL A 43 -18.23 0.06 -10.99
N ASP A 44 -17.36 -0.64 -10.24
CA ASP A 44 -17.74 -1.31 -8.98
C ASP A 44 -18.31 -0.30 -7.97
N ALA A 45 -17.64 0.83 -7.76
CA ALA A 45 -18.11 1.79 -6.77
C ALA A 45 -19.40 2.51 -7.21
N ALA A 46 -19.44 3.07 -8.43
CA ALA A 46 -20.54 3.93 -8.86
C ALA A 46 -21.79 3.13 -9.28
N LEU A 47 -21.61 2.05 -10.04
CA LEU A 47 -22.70 1.31 -10.67
C LEU A 47 -23.09 0.03 -9.92
N VAL A 48 -22.15 -0.64 -9.24
CA VAL A 48 -22.46 -1.86 -8.48
C VAL A 48 -22.80 -1.55 -7.02
N ALA A 49 -21.97 -0.75 -6.35
CA ALA A 49 -22.16 -0.40 -4.94
C ALA A 49 -23.02 0.85 -4.71
N GLY A 50 -23.26 1.66 -5.76
CA GLY A 50 -24.12 2.84 -5.68
C GLY A 50 -23.51 4.06 -5.00
N GLU A 51 -22.18 4.21 -4.97
CA GLU A 51 -21.48 5.33 -4.32
C GLU A 51 -21.63 6.64 -5.11
N ARG A 52 -22.74 7.35 -4.91
CA ARG A 52 -23.11 8.58 -5.64
C ARG A 52 -22.17 9.76 -5.41
N PHE A 53 -21.40 9.77 -4.32
CA PHE A 53 -20.41 10.82 -4.09
C PHE A 53 -19.35 10.86 -5.20
N MET A 54 -19.05 9.69 -5.78
CA MET A 54 -18.06 9.57 -6.85
C MET A 54 -18.61 9.99 -8.21
N VAL A 55 -19.93 10.07 -8.38
CA VAL A 55 -20.56 10.49 -9.63
C VAL A 55 -20.68 12.00 -9.62
N HIS A 56 -20.26 12.65 -10.72
CA HIS A 56 -20.44 14.08 -10.92
C HIS A 56 -21.91 14.45 -10.64
N PRO A 57 -22.21 15.52 -9.88
CA PRO A 57 -23.58 15.87 -9.48
C PRO A 57 -24.59 15.84 -10.63
N ASP A 58 -24.26 16.46 -11.77
CA ASP A 58 -25.13 16.51 -12.97
C ASP A 58 -25.38 15.15 -13.66
N ASP A 59 -24.59 14.12 -13.35
CA ASP A 59 -24.69 12.80 -13.99
C ASP A 59 -25.32 11.74 -13.07
N ARG A 60 -25.76 12.11 -11.86
CA ARG A 60 -26.33 11.17 -10.89
C ARG A 60 -27.61 10.50 -11.39
N GLU A 61 -28.51 11.26 -12.00
CA GLU A 61 -29.74 10.71 -12.58
C GLU A 61 -29.44 9.74 -13.73
N LYS A 62 -28.47 10.07 -14.58
CA LYS A 62 -27.99 9.15 -15.63
C LYS A 62 -27.42 7.87 -15.04
N ALA A 63 -26.67 7.95 -13.93
CA ALA A 63 -26.14 6.78 -13.25
C ALA A 63 -27.27 5.89 -12.68
N ASP A 64 -28.33 6.48 -12.13
CA ASP A 64 -29.51 5.74 -11.69
C ASP A 64 -30.20 5.01 -12.85
N ILE A 65 -30.33 5.67 -14.01
CA ILE A 65 -30.87 5.06 -15.24
C ILE A 65 -30.01 3.89 -15.69
N ILE A 66 -28.68 4.05 -15.71
CA ILE A 66 -27.76 2.95 -16.06
C ILE A 66 -27.95 1.79 -15.11
N MET A 67 -27.95 2.03 -13.79
CA MET A 67 -28.10 0.97 -12.78
C MET A 67 -29.43 0.22 -12.88
N ALA A 68 -30.50 0.88 -13.29
CA ALA A 68 -31.81 0.25 -13.48
C ALA A 68 -31.88 -0.65 -14.72
N GLN A 69 -31.08 -0.37 -15.76
CA GLN A 69 -31.09 -1.08 -17.05
C GLN A 69 -29.98 -2.12 -17.19
N MET A 70 -28.86 -1.89 -16.50
CA MET A 70 -27.66 -2.72 -16.51
C MET A 70 -27.96 -4.14 -15.99
N PRO A 71 -27.52 -5.21 -16.70
CA PRO A 71 -27.55 -6.56 -16.14
C PRO A 71 -26.62 -6.66 -14.93
N PRO A 72 -26.91 -7.52 -13.95
CA PRO A 72 -26.04 -7.71 -12.79
C PRO A 72 -24.60 -8.03 -13.21
N LEU A 73 -23.65 -7.20 -12.76
CA LEU A 73 -22.23 -7.44 -13.00
C LEU A 73 -21.62 -8.25 -11.84
N THR A 74 -20.76 -9.22 -12.17
CA THR A 74 -20.03 -9.99 -11.17
C THR A 74 -18.56 -9.58 -11.19
N PRO A 75 -17.94 -9.28 -10.02
CA PRO A 75 -16.53 -8.97 -9.96
C PRO A 75 -15.68 -10.15 -10.45
N PRO A 76 -14.56 -9.91 -11.16
CA PRO A 76 -13.60 -10.96 -11.48
C PRO A 76 -13.04 -11.64 -10.22
N ASP A 77 -12.61 -12.89 -10.36
CA ASP A 77 -12.00 -13.64 -9.27
C ASP A 77 -10.81 -12.90 -8.64
N GLY A 78 -10.81 -12.85 -7.31
CA GLY A 78 -9.76 -12.16 -6.54
C GLY A 78 -9.88 -10.64 -6.53
N TRP A 79 -10.94 -10.03 -7.08
CA TRP A 79 -11.17 -8.59 -6.98
C TRP A 79 -11.33 -8.13 -5.53
N LYS A 80 -10.51 -7.15 -5.11
CA LYS A 80 -10.46 -6.68 -3.71
C LYS A 80 -11.14 -5.34 -3.44
N GLY A 81 -11.74 -4.71 -4.46
CA GLY A 81 -12.45 -3.42 -4.32
C GLY A 81 -11.66 -2.37 -3.53
N SER A 82 -10.42 -2.05 -3.95
CA SER A 82 -9.50 -1.21 -3.16
C SER A 82 -10.07 0.15 -2.74
N TRP A 83 -11.06 0.64 -3.49
CA TRP A 83 -11.80 1.87 -3.25
C TRP A 83 -12.60 1.88 -1.95
N ARG A 84 -13.05 0.72 -1.47
CA ARG A 84 -13.83 0.60 -0.22
C ARG A 84 -13.09 1.19 0.98
N ARG A 85 -11.75 1.12 0.95
CA ARG A 85 -10.84 1.66 1.96
C ARG A 85 -10.46 3.13 1.74
N ASN A 86 -10.71 3.69 0.55
CA ASN A 86 -10.43 5.09 0.25
C ASN A 86 -11.61 5.96 0.71
N LYS A 87 -11.56 6.43 1.96
CA LYS A 87 -12.63 7.22 2.56
C LYS A 87 -12.86 8.54 1.84
N GLU A 88 -11.78 9.25 1.52
CA GLU A 88 -11.83 10.55 0.83
C GLU A 88 -12.54 10.42 -0.51
N TRP A 89 -12.16 9.41 -1.31
CA TRP A 89 -12.79 9.18 -2.62
C TRP A 89 -14.28 8.84 -2.53
N ARG A 90 -14.71 8.25 -1.42
CA ARG A 90 -16.12 7.95 -1.12
C ARG A 90 -16.87 9.15 -0.49
N GLY A 91 -16.22 10.29 -0.33
CA GLY A 91 -16.78 11.46 0.34
C GLY A 91 -16.92 11.33 1.85
N LEU A 92 -16.24 10.35 2.44
CA LEU A 92 -16.19 10.16 3.87
C LEU A 92 -15.01 10.95 4.45
N PRO A 93 -15.16 11.54 5.64
CA PRO A 93 -14.07 12.26 6.26
C PRO A 93 -12.87 11.32 6.44
N PRO A 94 -11.65 11.77 6.11
CA PRO A 94 -10.46 11.00 6.40
C PRO A 94 -10.45 10.71 7.90
N THR A 95 -10.17 9.46 8.26
CA THR A 95 -9.94 9.17 9.67
C THR A 95 -8.64 9.88 10.04
N PRO A 96 -8.65 10.81 11.00
CA PRO A 96 -7.42 11.47 11.42
C PRO A 96 -6.45 10.36 11.79
N ARG A 97 -5.27 10.35 11.14
CA ARG A 97 -4.22 9.43 11.54
C ARG A 97 -3.94 9.76 12.99
N ARG A 98 -4.13 8.78 13.87
CA ARG A 98 -3.61 8.89 15.23
C ARG A 98 -2.12 9.19 15.08
N ALA A 99 -1.65 10.19 15.82
CA ALA A 99 -0.22 10.42 15.90
C ALA A 99 0.46 9.08 16.20
N PRO A 100 1.58 8.75 15.52
CA PRO A 100 2.36 7.58 15.89
C PRO A 100 2.60 7.64 17.39
N LYS A 101 2.39 6.52 18.09
CA LYS A 101 2.84 6.46 19.48
C LYS A 101 4.34 6.75 19.48
N ALA A 102 4.79 7.63 20.38
CA ALA A 102 6.22 7.87 20.54
C ALA A 102 6.91 6.52 20.77
N ASN A 103 8.01 6.28 20.05
CA ASN A 103 8.78 5.05 20.24
C ASN A 103 9.51 5.16 21.58
N ASP A 104 9.11 4.35 22.56
CA ASP A 104 9.70 4.26 23.89
C ASP A 104 10.83 3.22 23.98
N THR A 105 11.27 2.65 22.84
CA THR A 105 12.31 1.62 22.79
C THR A 105 13.61 2.08 23.47
N HIS A 106 14.04 3.33 23.27
CA HIS A 106 15.24 3.85 23.94
C HIS A 106 15.09 3.79 25.47
N ALA A 107 13.91 4.14 26.00
CA ALA A 107 13.64 4.13 27.43
C ALA A 107 13.58 2.69 27.98
N GLN A 108 13.01 1.76 27.21
CA GLN A 108 13.01 0.33 27.54
C GLN A 108 14.42 -0.28 27.59
N LEU A 109 15.35 0.25 26.78
CA LEU A 109 16.76 -0.12 26.79
C LEU A 109 17.57 0.62 27.88
N GLY A 110 16.96 1.56 28.61
CA GLY A 110 17.65 2.38 29.61
C GLY A 110 18.56 3.47 29.02
N GLU A 111 18.32 3.87 27.78
CA GLU A 111 19.12 4.86 27.04
C GLU A 111 18.37 6.16 26.80
N ASP A 112 19.11 7.26 26.71
CA ASP A 112 18.58 8.51 26.20
C ASP A 112 18.37 8.43 24.67
N LEU A 113 17.47 9.29 24.16
CA LEU A 113 17.09 9.29 22.75
C LEU A 113 18.26 9.61 21.81
N GLU A 114 19.21 10.45 22.23
CA GLU A 114 20.34 10.84 21.40
C GLU A 114 21.31 9.67 21.21
N THR A 115 21.65 8.97 22.31
CA THR A 115 22.46 7.75 22.28
C THR A 115 21.82 6.68 21.41
N TYR A 116 20.52 6.41 21.60
CA TYR A 116 19.79 5.44 20.78
C TYR A 116 19.80 5.82 19.28
N ASN A 117 19.65 7.10 18.95
CA ASN A 117 19.62 7.55 17.57
C ASN A 117 20.98 7.48 16.85
N ARG A 118 22.09 7.41 17.58
CA ARG A 118 23.43 7.20 17.02
C ARG A 118 23.71 5.74 16.68
N ARG A 119 22.87 4.80 17.12
CA ARG A 119 23.01 3.37 16.82
C ARG A 119 22.87 3.11 15.31
N PRO A 120 23.66 2.17 14.76
CA PRO A 120 23.47 1.70 13.40
C PRO A 120 22.09 1.05 13.23
N THR A 121 21.54 1.15 12.04
CA THR A 121 20.13 0.82 11.73
C THR A 121 20.02 -0.47 10.94
N VAL A 122 19.11 -1.34 11.36
CA VAL A 122 18.78 -2.58 10.65
C VAL A 122 17.28 -2.65 10.34
N CYS A 123 16.92 -3.12 9.15
CA CYS A 123 15.53 -3.38 8.76
C CYS A 123 15.32 -4.86 8.44
N PHE A 124 14.43 -5.54 9.17
CA PHE A 124 14.07 -6.93 8.91
C PHE A 124 12.86 -7.04 7.97
N THR A 125 12.96 -7.88 6.93
CA THR A 125 11.88 -8.10 5.95
C THR A 125 11.72 -9.57 5.54
N GLY A 126 10.47 -10.02 5.40
CA GLY A 126 10.15 -11.39 5.03
C GLY A 126 9.73 -12.25 6.23
N GLN A 127 9.71 -13.57 6.02
CA GLN A 127 9.38 -14.58 7.03
C GLN A 127 10.65 -15.35 7.38
N PHE A 128 11.01 -15.35 8.66
CA PHE A 128 12.18 -16.04 9.19
C PHE A 128 11.74 -17.23 10.06
N GLU A 129 12.65 -18.14 10.33
CA GLU A 129 12.41 -19.26 11.26
C GLU A 129 12.21 -18.77 12.70
N ILE A 130 12.87 -17.67 13.07
CA ILE A 130 12.70 -17.03 14.37
C ILE A 130 11.72 -15.86 14.32
N ALA A 131 11.03 -15.62 15.44
CA ALA A 131 10.11 -14.51 15.54
C ALA A 131 10.84 -13.15 15.42
N ARG A 132 10.23 -12.19 14.70
CA ARG A 132 10.77 -10.83 14.53
C ARG A 132 11.17 -10.18 15.86
N GLY A 133 10.41 -10.42 16.94
CA GLY A 133 10.72 -9.87 18.26
C GLY A 133 12.07 -10.34 18.82
N GLU A 134 12.47 -11.58 18.55
CA GLU A 134 13.77 -12.10 18.98
C GLU A 134 14.91 -11.51 18.13
N MET A 135 14.70 -11.33 16.83
CA MET A 135 15.66 -10.62 15.96
C MET A 135 15.91 -9.18 16.43
N VAL A 136 14.84 -8.48 16.83
CA VAL A 136 14.93 -7.10 17.35
C VAL A 136 15.73 -7.07 18.66
N LYS A 137 15.46 -8.00 19.58
CA LYS A 137 16.23 -8.10 20.83
C LYS A 137 17.72 -8.37 20.57
N MET A 138 18.02 -9.29 19.64
CA MET A 138 19.40 -9.60 19.22
C MET A 138 20.09 -8.37 18.63
N ALA A 139 19.42 -7.63 17.74
CA ALA A 139 19.97 -6.39 17.20
C ALA A 139 20.27 -5.37 18.33
N HIS A 140 19.32 -5.19 19.24
CA HIS A 140 19.48 -4.25 20.36
C HIS A 140 20.62 -4.63 21.32
N SER A 141 20.82 -5.93 21.60
CA SER A 141 21.92 -6.40 22.44
C SER A 141 23.30 -6.19 21.81
N HIS A 142 23.36 -6.08 20.47
CA HIS A 142 24.58 -5.76 19.71
C HIS A 142 24.71 -4.27 19.36
N GLY A 143 23.93 -3.39 19.99
CA GLY A 143 24.05 -1.95 19.80
C GLY A 143 23.35 -1.40 18.54
N TRP A 144 22.54 -2.20 17.85
CA TRP A 144 21.77 -1.75 16.69
C TRP A 144 20.40 -1.19 17.11
N ARG A 145 19.78 -0.41 16.22
CA ARG A 145 18.36 -0.01 16.30
C ARG A 145 17.58 -0.61 15.13
N GLU A 146 16.39 -1.14 15.41
CA GLU A 146 15.49 -1.62 14.35
C GLU A 146 14.68 -0.47 13.73
N THR A 147 14.39 -0.59 12.43
CA THR A 147 13.42 0.24 11.72
C THR A 147 12.44 -0.59 10.88
N SER A 148 11.19 -0.15 10.81
CA SER A 148 10.15 -0.76 9.97
C SER A 148 10.26 -0.39 8.49
N SER A 149 11.07 0.62 8.16
CA SER A 149 11.15 1.23 6.83
C SER A 149 12.60 1.39 6.40
N VAL A 150 12.86 1.12 5.12
CA VAL A 150 14.16 1.35 4.49
C VAL A 150 14.26 2.82 4.12
N THR A 151 15.24 3.51 4.70
CA THR A 151 15.53 4.94 4.47
C THR A 151 17.01 5.11 4.13
N GLN A 152 17.46 6.31 3.80
CA GLN A 152 18.90 6.57 3.58
C GLN A 152 19.74 6.39 4.84
N GLU A 153 19.14 6.47 6.04
CA GLU A 153 19.83 6.17 7.29
C GLU A 153 19.95 4.67 7.55
N THR A 154 19.26 3.81 6.80
CA THR A 154 19.30 2.35 6.98
C THR A 154 20.63 1.80 6.50
N MET A 155 21.40 1.18 7.39
CA MET A 155 22.71 0.62 7.04
C MET A 155 22.60 -0.78 6.43
N ILE A 156 21.71 -1.62 6.97
CA ILE A 156 21.52 -3.00 6.52
C ILE A 156 20.04 -3.35 6.42
N VAL A 157 19.70 -4.12 5.39
CA VAL A 157 18.41 -4.84 5.31
C VAL A 157 18.67 -6.32 5.44
N VAL A 158 18.06 -6.96 6.43
CA VAL A 158 18.10 -8.41 6.58
C VAL A 158 16.81 -8.98 5.98
N ALA A 159 16.96 -9.83 4.96
CA ALA A 159 15.87 -10.36 4.17
C ALA A 159 15.83 -11.90 4.25
N SER A 160 14.62 -12.47 4.32
CA SER A 160 14.46 -13.93 4.20
C SER A 160 14.77 -14.44 2.79
N ASP A 161 14.67 -13.57 1.79
CA ASP A 161 15.03 -13.78 0.40
C ASP A 161 15.75 -12.50 -0.09
N PRO A 162 17.09 -12.44 -0.04
CA PRO A 162 17.88 -11.29 -0.48
C PRO A 162 17.67 -10.91 -1.96
N ASP A 163 17.34 -11.89 -2.80
CA ASP A 163 17.11 -11.70 -4.23
C ASP A 163 15.67 -11.28 -4.56
N GLY A 164 14.78 -11.31 -3.58
CA GLY A 164 13.36 -11.03 -3.72
C GLY A 164 13.01 -9.64 -4.30
N THR A 165 11.72 -9.45 -4.56
CA THR A 165 11.20 -8.23 -5.25
C THR A 165 10.32 -7.35 -4.36
N SER A 166 10.39 -7.53 -3.04
CA SER A 166 9.62 -6.71 -2.11
C SER A 166 9.98 -5.22 -2.21
N ASN A 167 9.05 -4.34 -1.82
CA ASN A 167 9.31 -2.89 -1.84
C ASN A 167 10.52 -2.50 -0.98
N LYS A 168 10.78 -3.21 0.13
CA LYS A 168 11.95 -2.96 0.98
C LYS A 168 13.26 -3.34 0.30
N ILE A 169 13.29 -4.49 -0.38
CA ILE A 169 14.48 -4.93 -1.14
C ILE A 169 14.76 -3.98 -2.31
N ARG A 170 13.73 -3.59 -3.07
CA ARG A 170 13.89 -2.59 -4.14
C ARG A 170 14.40 -1.26 -3.62
N ALA A 171 13.86 -0.78 -2.49
CA ALA A 171 14.32 0.45 -1.84
C ALA A 171 15.78 0.34 -1.37
N ALA A 172 16.18 -0.79 -0.80
CA ALA A 172 17.57 -1.03 -0.39
C ALA A 172 18.54 -0.97 -1.57
N ARG A 173 18.24 -1.71 -2.67
CA ARG A 173 19.05 -1.67 -3.89
C ARG A 173 19.17 -0.28 -4.50
N MET A 174 18.05 0.44 -4.57
CA MET A 174 18.01 1.80 -5.11
C MET A 174 18.85 2.78 -4.29
N ASN A 175 18.93 2.57 -2.97
CA ASN A 175 19.72 3.40 -2.07
C ASN A 175 21.16 2.89 -1.86
N GLY A 176 21.57 1.79 -2.51
CA GLY A 176 22.89 1.19 -2.31
C GLY A 176 23.10 0.60 -0.91
N ILE A 177 22.04 0.15 -0.25
CA ILE A 177 22.07 -0.41 1.11
C ILE A 177 22.33 -1.92 1.02
N SER A 178 23.25 -2.43 1.85
CA SER A 178 23.57 -3.86 1.91
C SER A 178 22.36 -4.69 2.30
N ILE A 179 22.13 -5.77 1.55
CA ILE A 179 21.05 -6.73 1.82
C ILE A 179 21.71 -8.04 2.22
N LEU A 180 21.42 -8.49 3.43
CA LEU A 180 21.94 -9.73 3.99
C LEU A 180 20.82 -10.76 4.11
N SER A 181 21.18 -12.03 3.95
CA SER A 181 20.41 -13.16 4.47
C SER A 181 20.46 -13.19 6.00
N TYR A 182 19.63 -14.04 6.60
CA TYR A 182 19.66 -14.24 8.05
C TYR A 182 21.00 -14.84 8.53
N THR A 183 21.60 -15.74 7.75
CA THR A 183 22.89 -16.36 8.09
C THR A 183 24.02 -15.32 8.11
N GLU A 184 24.12 -14.50 7.07
CA GLU A 184 25.13 -13.42 7.00
C GLU A 184 24.94 -12.38 8.12
N TRP A 185 23.68 -12.13 8.51
CA TRP A 185 23.39 -11.28 9.67
C TRP A 185 23.94 -11.87 10.97
N LEU A 186 23.78 -13.18 11.20
CA LEU A 186 24.33 -13.84 12.39
C LEU A 186 25.85 -13.78 12.42
N GLU A 187 26.50 -14.04 11.29
CA GLU A 187 27.95 -13.91 11.14
C GLU A 187 28.42 -12.48 11.48
N THR A 188 27.70 -11.46 10.99
CA THR A 188 27.96 -10.05 11.31
C THR A 188 27.85 -9.77 12.82
N MET A 189 26.89 -10.39 13.51
CA MET A 189 26.72 -10.21 14.97
C MET A 189 27.83 -10.90 15.76
N GLU A 190 28.34 -12.04 15.28
CA GLU A 190 29.42 -12.78 15.94
C GLU A 190 30.79 -12.12 15.77
N THR A 191 31.10 -11.63 14.56
CA THR A 191 32.41 -11.02 14.25
C THR A 191 32.47 -9.54 14.63
N GLY A 192 31.31 -8.87 14.67
CA GLY A 192 31.24 -7.41 14.79
C GLY A 192 31.70 -6.66 13.53
N GLU A 193 32.07 -7.38 12.46
CA GLU A 193 32.48 -6.81 11.18
C GLU A 193 31.28 -6.76 10.22
N ILE A 194 30.98 -5.56 9.72
CA ILE A 194 30.02 -5.43 8.62
C ILE A 194 30.80 -5.56 7.32
N HIS A 195 30.59 -6.66 6.60
CA HIS A 195 31.09 -6.80 5.23
C HIS A 195 30.17 -5.99 4.30
N ILE A 196 30.56 -4.74 4.03
CA ILE A 196 29.89 -3.83 3.07
C ILE A 196 30.53 -3.98 1.70
#